data_AF-A0A847H3T6-F1
#
_entry.id   AF-A0A847H3T6-F1
#
_cell.length_a   1.000
_cell.length_b   1.000
_cell.length_c   1.000
_cell.angle_alpha   90.00
_cell.angle_beta   90.00
_cell.angle_gamma   90.00
#
_symmetry.space_group_name_H-M   'P 1'
#
loop_
_entity.id
_entity.type
_entity.pdbx_description
1 polymer ?
#
loop_
_entity_poly.entity_id
_entity_poly.type
_entity_poly.pdbx_seq_one_letter_code
_entity_poly.pdbx_strand_id
1 'polypeptide(L)'
;MRIDEQIKIIDRAICRHIDQFDVSGRGAVSQDILKNLRDLIEHIMLKVYAQGRDIDDNWDTIHEAVKYVKSRAEWKDLTRFHNYLQISVSHYTVDEENSERLMLKYYVFLIKLKNVMAKKFAFEILANIDKFPLNTDTTLQEYYDKIAEKVKRYARQNVSKSDKYYIQKIKPFFSRQQIFYEVTFTPANDYTSKFNRVIAFTNLEITDFYAVKFVLTNTNIRILEKTMPITIITGWEVAIRDCEFKNFTKIVRGASITTGYSEQQGLCRFLTSTGLNLIELVEFAEDDFQRVKANATQRAKAVVFFNDLEKCRSIICAESPGSNLLRYLLLHMNNKVIKNQQQSLANENLSGL
;
A
#
# COMPACT_ATOMS: atom_id res chain seq x y z
N MET A 1 18.27 -22.20 13.55
CA MET A 1 18.14 -20.90 14.26
C MET A 1 16.85 -20.95 15.04
N ARG A 2 16.84 -20.47 16.28
CA ARG A 2 15.65 -20.56 17.15
C ARG A 2 14.44 -19.83 16.54
N ILE A 3 14.70 -18.69 15.88
CA ILE A 3 13.69 -17.88 15.19
C ILE A 3 12.98 -18.67 14.08
N ASP A 4 13.73 -19.45 13.30
CA ASP A 4 13.16 -20.25 12.20
C ASP A 4 12.26 -21.38 12.72
N GLU A 5 12.57 -21.93 13.89
CA GLU A 5 11.74 -22.92 14.56
C GLU A 5 10.43 -22.30 15.06
N GLN A 6 10.49 -21.11 15.67
CA GLN A 6 9.29 -20.39 16.11
C GLN A 6 8.38 -20.03 14.94
N ILE A 7 8.93 -19.48 13.85
CA ILE A 7 8.15 -19.19 12.63
C ILE A 7 7.47 -20.47 12.12
N LYS A 8 8.16 -21.62 12.12
CA LYS A 8 7.57 -22.92 11.69
C LYS A 8 6.51 -23.45 12.64
N ILE A 9 6.59 -23.16 13.94
CA ILE A 9 5.57 -23.56 14.91
C ILE A 9 4.29 -22.78 14.66
N ILE A 10 4.42 -21.46 14.53
CA ILE A 10 3.29 -20.56 14.25
C ILE A 10 2.66 -20.87 12.89
N ASP A 11 3.51 -21.06 11.86
CA ASP A 11 3.07 -21.45 10.52
C ASP A 11 2.27 -22.75 10.51
N ARG A 12 2.74 -23.78 11.23
CA ARG A 12 2.03 -25.05 11.38
C ARG A 12 0.69 -24.88 12.07
N ALA A 13 0.60 -24.01 13.09
CA ALA A 13 -0.67 -23.71 13.75
C ALA A 13 -1.65 -23.08 12.77
N ILE A 14 -1.22 -22.07 12.00
CA ILE A 14 -2.05 -21.42 10.97
C ILE A 14 -2.51 -22.43 9.91
N CYS A 15 -1.59 -23.23 9.37
CA CYS A 15 -1.91 -24.24 8.37
C CYS A 15 -2.93 -25.26 8.90
N ARG A 16 -2.79 -25.71 10.15
CA ARG A 16 -3.75 -26.61 10.79
C ARG A 16 -5.15 -25.99 10.87
N HIS A 17 -5.27 -24.71 11.22
CA HIS A 17 -6.57 -24.03 11.26
C HIS A 17 -7.19 -23.93 9.86
N ILE A 18 -6.39 -23.68 8.82
CA ILE A 18 -6.87 -23.67 7.42
C ILE A 18 -7.42 -25.04 7.01
N ASP A 19 -6.73 -26.13 7.36
CA ASP A 19 -7.19 -27.49 7.04
C ASP A 19 -8.47 -27.91 7.81
N GLN A 20 -8.82 -27.21 8.89
CA GLN A 20 -10.02 -27.46 9.69
C GLN A 20 -11.24 -26.66 9.22
N PHE A 21 -11.12 -25.90 8.13
CA PHE A 21 -12.19 -25.05 7.61
C PHE A 21 -13.53 -25.78 7.39
N ASP A 22 -13.51 -26.98 6.81
CA ASP A 22 -14.73 -27.73 6.50
C ASP A 22 -15.53 -28.12 7.76
N VAL A 23 -14.87 -28.15 8.93
CA VAL A 23 -15.47 -28.54 10.21
C VAL A 23 -15.90 -27.33 11.03
N SER A 24 -15.04 -26.31 11.11
CA SER A 24 -15.25 -25.16 12.02
C SER A 24 -15.93 -23.97 11.35
N GLY A 25 -15.97 -23.91 10.02
CA GLY A 25 -16.51 -22.78 9.27
C GLY A 25 -15.53 -21.60 9.14
N ARG A 26 -15.83 -20.70 8.20
CA ARG A 26 -14.88 -19.64 7.75
C ARG A 26 -14.59 -18.62 8.84
N GLY A 27 -15.62 -18.26 9.61
CA GLY A 27 -15.55 -17.29 10.70
C GLY A 27 -14.63 -17.74 11.84
N ALA A 28 -14.89 -18.92 12.41
CA ALA A 28 -14.07 -19.49 13.48
C ALA A 28 -12.60 -19.70 13.07
N VAL A 29 -12.35 -20.27 11.89
CA VAL A 29 -10.99 -20.43 11.36
C VAL A 29 -10.31 -19.07 11.17
N SER A 30 -11.04 -18.07 10.70
CA SER A 30 -10.49 -16.72 10.54
C SER A 30 -10.07 -16.12 11.88
N GLN A 31 -10.88 -16.28 12.92
CA GLN A 31 -10.58 -15.79 14.26
C GLN A 31 -9.32 -16.45 14.84
N ASP A 32 -9.16 -17.76 14.66
CA ASP A 32 -7.99 -18.49 15.17
C ASP A 32 -6.71 -18.17 14.39
N ILE A 33 -6.80 -17.97 13.08
CA ILE A 33 -5.65 -17.51 12.30
C ILE A 33 -5.21 -16.12 12.76
N LEU A 34 -6.14 -15.17 12.92
CA LEU A 34 -5.83 -13.78 13.32
C LEU A 34 -5.05 -13.71 14.64
N LYS A 35 -5.35 -14.57 15.62
CA LYS A 35 -4.62 -14.66 16.89
C LYS A 35 -3.13 -14.97 16.70
N ASN A 36 -2.78 -15.75 15.68
CA ASN A 36 -1.41 -16.18 15.40
C ASN A 36 -0.67 -15.24 14.43
N LEU A 37 -1.38 -14.37 13.71
CA LEU A 37 -0.77 -13.54 12.66
C LEU A 37 0.22 -12.53 13.21
N ARG A 38 -0.09 -11.90 14.35
CA ARG A 38 0.81 -10.90 14.95
C ARG A 38 2.16 -11.52 15.28
N ASP A 39 2.14 -12.65 15.98
CA ASP A 39 3.35 -13.38 16.34
C ASP A 39 4.12 -13.79 15.09
N LEU A 40 3.45 -14.30 14.05
CA LEU A 40 4.10 -14.65 12.78
C LEU A 40 4.83 -13.44 12.18
N ILE A 41 4.17 -12.27 12.15
CA ILE A 41 4.73 -11.05 11.58
C ILE A 41 5.92 -10.53 12.39
N GLU A 42 5.80 -10.49 13.72
CA GLU A 42 6.87 -10.01 14.61
C GLU A 42 8.11 -10.92 14.51
N HIS A 43 7.95 -12.25 14.47
CA HIS A 43 9.08 -13.17 14.30
C HIS A 43 9.71 -13.09 12.89
N ILE A 44 8.92 -12.81 11.85
CA ILE A 44 9.47 -12.54 10.51
C ILE A 44 10.24 -11.21 10.50
N MET A 45 9.74 -10.17 11.17
CA MET A 45 10.50 -8.92 11.35
C MET A 45 11.81 -9.17 12.09
N LEU A 46 11.80 -10.01 13.12
CA LEU A 46 12.99 -10.45 13.84
C LEU A 46 13.98 -11.17 12.92
N LYS A 47 13.52 -12.08 12.04
CA LYS A 47 14.37 -12.73 11.03
C LYS A 47 14.99 -11.74 10.05
N VAL A 48 14.24 -10.72 9.62
CA VAL A 48 14.75 -9.65 8.75
C VAL A 48 15.87 -8.86 9.45
N TYR A 49 15.68 -8.55 10.72
CA TYR A 49 16.66 -7.83 11.54
C TYR A 49 17.92 -8.67 11.83
N ALA A 50 17.74 -9.97 12.10
CA ALA A 50 18.80 -10.92 12.40
C ALA A 50 19.83 -11.06 11.27
N GLN A 51 19.40 -10.96 10.01
CA GLN A 51 20.25 -11.12 8.82
C GLN A 51 21.04 -12.44 8.83
N GLY A 52 20.45 -13.52 9.34
CA GLY A 52 21.07 -14.84 9.43
C GLY A 52 21.90 -15.09 10.70
N ARG A 53 21.97 -14.13 11.62
CA ARG A 53 22.57 -14.31 12.96
C ARG A 53 21.55 -14.88 13.92
N ASP A 54 21.96 -15.77 14.82
CA ASP A 54 21.09 -16.22 15.92
C ASP A 54 21.06 -15.09 16.95
N ILE A 55 19.91 -14.44 17.09
CA ILE A 55 19.67 -13.36 18.05
C ILE A 55 18.62 -13.82 19.06
N ASP A 56 18.65 -13.22 20.25
CA ASP A 56 17.71 -13.57 21.31
C ASP A 56 16.27 -13.23 20.91
N ASP A 57 15.38 -14.18 21.16
CA ASP A 57 13.95 -14.05 20.94
C ASP A 57 13.30 -13.51 22.22
N ASN A 58 13.49 -12.21 22.46
CA ASN A 58 12.92 -11.50 23.60
C ASN A 58 12.21 -10.22 23.14
N TRP A 59 11.39 -9.67 24.03
CA TRP A 59 10.52 -8.54 23.73
C TRP A 59 11.27 -7.29 23.27
N ASP A 60 12.41 -6.98 23.91
CA ASP A 60 13.23 -5.82 23.54
C ASP A 60 13.82 -5.97 22.13
N THR A 61 14.27 -7.17 21.78
CA THR A 61 14.85 -7.45 20.46
C THR A 61 13.77 -7.41 19.36
N ILE A 62 12.56 -7.89 19.65
CA ILE A 62 11.41 -7.75 18.75
C ILE A 62 11.09 -6.28 18.53
N HIS A 63 11.09 -5.45 19.58
CA HIS A 63 10.82 -4.03 19.46
C HIS A 63 11.84 -3.31 18.55
N GLU A 64 13.13 -3.62 18.70
CA GLU A 64 14.18 -3.08 17.84
C GLU A 64 14.09 -3.61 16.39
N ALA A 65 13.74 -4.89 16.21
CA ALA A 65 13.50 -5.46 14.90
C ALA A 65 12.33 -4.77 14.18
N VAL A 66 11.22 -4.50 14.89
CA VAL A 66 10.08 -3.77 14.36
C VAL A 66 10.50 -2.37 13.91
N LYS A 67 11.27 -1.63 14.72
CA LYS A 67 11.79 -0.30 14.33
C LYS A 67 12.66 -0.38 13.09
N TYR A 68 13.58 -1.34 13.03
CA TYR A 68 14.48 -1.54 11.90
C TYR A 68 13.74 -1.89 10.60
N VAL A 69 12.69 -2.70 10.67
CA VAL A 69 11.88 -3.04 9.50
C VAL A 69 11.04 -1.85 9.05
N LYS A 70 10.47 -1.10 10.00
CA LYS A 70 9.67 0.11 9.73
C LYS A 70 10.45 1.21 9.01
N SER A 71 11.76 1.33 9.25
CA SER A 71 12.59 2.33 8.57
C SER A 71 12.93 1.99 7.11
N ARG A 72 12.58 0.79 6.63
CA ARG A 72 12.99 0.30 5.31
C ARG A 72 11.82 0.23 4.33
N ALA A 73 11.89 1.06 3.29
CA ALA A 73 10.93 1.07 2.17
C ALA A 73 10.67 -0.32 1.56
N GLU A 74 11.70 -1.16 1.47
CA GLU A 74 11.61 -2.52 0.92
C GLU A 74 10.69 -3.46 1.72
N TRP A 75 10.40 -3.14 2.98
CA TRP A 75 9.54 -3.92 3.88
C TRP A 75 8.22 -3.20 4.20
N LYS A 76 7.81 -2.23 3.38
CA LYS A 76 6.56 -1.47 3.57
C LYS A 76 5.33 -2.34 3.76
N ASP A 77 5.23 -3.46 3.04
CA ASP A 77 4.05 -4.34 3.10
C ASP A 77 3.99 -5.07 4.43
N LEU A 78 5.15 -5.51 4.93
CA LEU A 78 5.29 -6.13 6.25
C LEU A 78 4.97 -5.10 7.36
N THR A 79 5.49 -3.88 7.22
CA THR A 79 5.20 -2.75 8.12
C THR A 79 3.72 -2.39 8.17
N ARG A 80 3.08 -2.24 7.00
CA ARG A 80 1.63 -1.94 6.91
C ARG A 80 0.80 -3.07 7.50
N PHE A 81 1.18 -4.32 7.25
CA PHE A 81 0.49 -5.48 7.80
C PHE A 81 0.56 -5.49 9.34
N HIS A 82 1.76 -5.32 9.90
CA HIS A 82 1.95 -5.19 11.34
C HIS A 82 1.11 -4.05 11.93
N ASN A 83 1.13 -2.86 11.32
CA ASN A 83 0.34 -1.72 11.79
C ASN A 83 -1.17 -2.01 11.75
N TYR A 84 -1.66 -2.71 10.73
CA TYR A 84 -3.07 -3.11 10.69
C TYR A 84 -3.44 -4.09 11.80
N LEU A 85 -2.61 -5.10 12.06
CA LEU A 85 -2.82 -6.07 13.14
C LEU A 85 -2.77 -5.42 14.52
N GLN A 86 -1.86 -4.46 14.71
CA GLN A 86 -1.75 -3.70 15.96
C GLN A 86 -3.03 -2.91 16.27
N ILE A 87 -3.75 -2.43 15.25
CA ILE A 87 -5.00 -1.69 15.44
C ILE A 87 -6.20 -2.63 15.64
N SER A 88 -6.25 -3.76 14.93
CA SER A 88 -7.44 -4.61 14.84
C SER A 88 -7.48 -5.81 15.79
N VAL A 89 -6.33 -6.31 16.27
CA VAL A 89 -6.26 -7.59 17.02
C VAL A 89 -5.52 -7.45 18.36
N SER A 90 -5.18 -6.23 18.79
CA SER A 90 -4.32 -6.02 19.97
C SER A 90 -5.04 -6.12 21.32
N HIS A 91 -6.32 -5.73 21.41
CA HIS A 91 -7.00 -5.56 22.71
C HIS A 91 -8.37 -6.23 22.82
N TYR A 92 -8.85 -6.91 21.77
CA TYR A 92 -10.14 -7.61 21.79
C TYR A 92 -10.14 -8.77 20.79
N THR A 93 -10.77 -9.89 21.18
CA THR A 93 -11.10 -10.96 20.24
C THR A 93 -12.20 -10.46 19.32
N VAL A 94 -11.88 -10.31 18.04
CA VAL A 94 -12.85 -9.96 17.00
C VAL A 94 -13.85 -11.10 16.85
N ASP A 95 -15.15 -10.80 16.72
CA ASP A 95 -16.16 -11.83 16.42
C ASP A 95 -15.87 -12.52 15.07
N GLU A 96 -16.54 -13.64 14.83
CA GLU A 96 -16.32 -14.46 13.63
C GLU A 96 -16.57 -13.70 12.31
N GLU A 97 -17.59 -12.86 12.24
CA GLU A 97 -17.96 -12.14 11.02
C GLU A 97 -16.91 -11.06 10.69
N ASN A 98 -16.50 -10.29 11.69
CA ASN A 98 -15.46 -9.29 11.51
C ASN A 98 -14.08 -9.92 11.28
N SER A 99 -13.81 -11.07 11.90
CA SER A 99 -12.59 -11.85 11.66
C SER A 99 -12.49 -12.31 10.22
N GLU A 100 -13.58 -12.82 9.66
CA GLU A 100 -13.67 -13.21 8.26
C GLU A 100 -13.37 -12.04 7.31
N ARG A 101 -13.97 -10.87 7.54
CA ARG A 101 -13.71 -9.66 6.74
C ARG A 101 -12.25 -9.21 6.81
N LEU A 102 -11.65 -9.27 8.01
CA LEU A 102 -10.23 -8.96 8.19
C LEU A 102 -9.35 -9.98 7.47
N MET A 103 -9.67 -11.27 7.54
CA MET A 103 -8.92 -12.31 6.85
C MET A 103 -8.96 -12.15 5.33
N LEU A 104 -10.11 -11.80 4.75
CA LEU A 104 -10.20 -11.49 3.31
C LEU A 104 -9.31 -10.29 2.94
N LYS A 105 -9.24 -9.26 3.80
CA LYS A 105 -8.33 -8.12 3.62
C LYS A 105 -6.86 -8.51 3.78
N TYR A 106 -6.53 -9.36 4.75
CA TYR A 106 -5.17 -9.76 5.09
C TYR A 106 -4.61 -10.85 4.19
N TYR A 107 -5.46 -11.58 3.47
CA TYR A 107 -5.02 -12.62 2.56
C TYR A 107 -4.00 -12.12 1.51
N VAL A 108 -4.19 -10.91 0.98
CA VAL A 108 -3.22 -10.26 0.07
C VAL A 108 -1.84 -10.16 0.74
N PHE A 109 -1.81 -9.75 2.01
CA PHE A 109 -0.56 -9.62 2.77
C PHE A 109 0.08 -10.98 3.05
N LEU A 110 -0.71 -12.01 3.34
CA LEU A 110 -0.22 -13.38 3.55
C LEU A 110 0.45 -13.96 2.29
N ILE A 111 -0.16 -13.77 1.11
CA ILE A 111 0.45 -14.21 -0.16
C ILE A 111 1.74 -13.43 -0.44
N LYS A 112 1.73 -12.11 -0.22
CA LYS A 112 2.96 -11.29 -0.35
C LYS A 112 4.05 -11.76 0.59
N LEU A 113 3.72 -12.05 1.84
CA LEU A 113 4.64 -12.54 2.86
C LEU A 113 5.26 -13.88 2.47
N LYS A 114 4.43 -14.86 2.07
CA LYS A 114 4.85 -16.16 1.54
C LYS A 114 5.88 -16.00 0.41
N ASN A 115 5.55 -15.17 -0.58
CA ASN A 115 6.42 -14.93 -1.73
C ASN A 115 7.75 -14.26 -1.35
N VAL A 116 7.73 -13.30 -0.42
CA VAL A 116 8.94 -12.60 0.03
C VAL A 116 9.84 -13.52 0.85
N MET A 117 9.27 -14.35 1.72
CA MET A 117 10.01 -15.32 2.53
C MET A 117 10.70 -16.38 1.67
N ALA A 118 9.99 -16.94 0.69
CA ALA A 118 10.57 -17.85 -0.29
C ALA A 118 11.71 -17.18 -1.08
N LYS A 119 11.46 -15.97 -1.62
CA LYS A 119 12.42 -15.30 -2.50
C LYS A 119 13.67 -14.77 -1.80
N LYS A 120 13.53 -14.14 -0.62
CA LYS A 120 14.65 -13.48 0.08
C LYS A 120 15.38 -14.40 1.07
N PHE A 121 14.69 -15.40 1.62
CA PHE A 121 15.25 -16.26 2.68
C PHE A 121 15.26 -17.75 2.33
N ALA A 122 14.77 -18.15 1.15
CA ALA A 122 14.56 -19.56 0.80
C ALA A 122 13.75 -20.31 1.88
N PHE A 123 12.77 -19.61 2.46
CA PHE A 123 12.02 -20.07 3.62
C PHE A 123 10.53 -20.16 3.28
N GLU A 124 10.04 -21.37 3.11
CA GLU A 124 8.65 -21.65 2.77
C GLU A 124 7.74 -21.58 4.00
N ILE A 125 6.63 -20.86 3.86
CA ILE A 125 5.56 -20.74 4.87
C ILE A 125 4.19 -20.76 4.16
N LEU A 126 3.12 -20.95 4.93
CA LEU A 126 1.73 -20.86 4.52
C LEU A 126 1.46 -21.81 3.33
N ALA A 127 1.90 -23.06 3.49
CA ALA A 127 1.93 -24.05 2.41
C ALA A 127 0.53 -24.29 1.81
N ASN A 128 -0.51 -24.33 2.65
CA ASN A 128 -1.90 -24.59 2.27
C ASN A 128 -2.79 -23.34 2.23
N ILE A 129 -2.21 -22.13 2.13
CA ILE A 129 -2.97 -20.86 2.11
C ILE A 129 -4.00 -20.78 0.98
N ASP A 130 -3.80 -21.53 -0.10
CA ASP A 130 -4.69 -21.65 -1.24
C ASP A 130 -5.97 -22.43 -0.93
N LYS A 131 -5.98 -23.23 0.14
CA LYS A 131 -7.20 -23.90 0.62
C LYS A 131 -8.16 -22.95 1.35
N PHE A 132 -7.71 -21.74 1.71
CA PHE A 132 -8.58 -20.79 2.38
C PHE A 132 -9.70 -20.31 1.43
N PRO A 133 -10.97 -20.37 1.85
CA PRO A 133 -12.13 -20.10 0.99
C PRO A 133 -12.35 -18.60 0.73
N LEU A 134 -11.72 -18.09 -0.33
CA LEU A 134 -11.83 -16.67 -0.73
C LEU A 134 -13.17 -16.32 -1.37
N ASN A 135 -13.63 -17.17 -2.29
CA ASN A 135 -14.86 -16.98 -3.06
C ASN A 135 -15.69 -18.25 -2.97
N THR A 136 -16.99 -18.10 -2.71
CA THR A 136 -17.96 -19.20 -2.75
C THR A 136 -18.66 -19.32 -4.11
N ASP A 137 -18.46 -18.35 -5.02
CA ASP A 137 -19.09 -18.30 -6.35
C ASP A 137 -18.11 -18.79 -7.45
N THR A 138 -18.41 -19.94 -8.03
CA THR A 138 -17.61 -20.58 -9.08
C THR A 138 -17.70 -19.85 -10.42
N THR A 139 -18.82 -19.19 -10.72
CA THR A 139 -19.00 -18.45 -11.99
C THR A 139 -18.17 -17.17 -12.00
N LEU A 140 -18.08 -16.50 -10.84
CA LEU A 140 -17.23 -15.33 -10.66
C LEU A 140 -15.74 -15.70 -10.75
N GLN A 141 -15.36 -16.90 -10.29
CA GLN A 141 -13.99 -17.37 -10.40
C GLN A 141 -13.58 -17.62 -11.86
N GLU A 142 -14.45 -18.24 -12.68
CA GLU A 142 -14.18 -18.43 -14.11
C GLU A 142 -13.94 -17.07 -14.81
N TYR A 143 -14.77 -16.06 -14.48
CA TYR A 143 -14.63 -14.71 -14.99
C TYR A 143 -13.25 -14.12 -14.69
N TYR A 144 -12.81 -14.18 -13.43
CA TYR A 144 -11.52 -13.66 -13.00
C TYR A 144 -10.34 -14.45 -13.59
N ASP A 145 -10.46 -15.76 -13.77
CA ASP A 145 -9.43 -16.58 -14.41
C ASP A 145 -9.21 -16.18 -15.88
N LYS A 146 -10.29 -15.96 -16.64
CA LYS A 146 -10.19 -15.49 -18.04
C LYS A 146 -9.54 -14.11 -18.13
N ILE A 147 -9.81 -13.22 -17.18
CA ILE A 147 -9.18 -11.91 -17.10
C ILE A 147 -7.69 -12.06 -16.77
N ALA A 148 -7.34 -12.85 -15.76
CA ALA A 148 -5.96 -13.09 -15.36
C ALA A 148 -5.12 -13.62 -16.53
N GLU A 149 -5.67 -14.54 -17.33
CA GLU A 149 -5.03 -15.04 -18.55
C GLU A 149 -4.78 -13.95 -19.59
N LYS A 150 -5.69 -12.98 -19.74
CA LYS A 150 -5.48 -11.83 -20.63
C LYS A 150 -4.44 -10.86 -20.09
N VAL A 151 -4.52 -10.50 -18.81
CA VAL A 151 -3.57 -9.59 -18.16
C VAL A 151 -2.13 -10.08 -18.34
N LYS A 152 -1.87 -11.39 -18.16
CA LYS A 152 -0.54 -11.99 -18.34
C LYS A 152 0.04 -11.88 -19.75
N ARG A 153 -0.80 -11.75 -20.78
CA ARG A 153 -0.35 -11.67 -22.18
C ARG A 153 0.19 -10.29 -22.55
N TYR A 154 -0.19 -9.25 -21.82
CA TYR A 154 0.24 -7.90 -22.11
C TYR A 154 1.49 -7.55 -21.32
N ALA A 155 2.54 -7.13 -22.04
CA ALA A 155 3.77 -6.67 -21.42
C ALA A 155 3.57 -5.32 -20.73
N ARG A 156 4.36 -5.06 -19.69
CA ARG A 156 4.38 -3.77 -19.01
C ARG A 156 4.86 -2.67 -19.96
N GLN A 157 4.15 -1.56 -19.97
CA GLN A 157 4.47 -0.39 -20.79
C GLN A 157 4.86 0.79 -19.90
N ASN A 158 5.75 1.64 -20.40
CA ASN A 158 6.09 2.89 -19.75
C ASN A 158 4.97 3.90 -19.95
N VAL A 159 4.65 4.65 -18.89
CA VAL A 159 3.65 5.71 -19.00
C VAL A 159 4.20 6.86 -19.83
N SER A 160 3.40 7.27 -20.82
CA SER A 160 3.68 8.43 -21.66
C SER A 160 2.74 9.59 -21.29
N LYS A 161 2.49 10.54 -22.21
CA LYS A 161 1.46 11.56 -21.99
C LYS A 161 0.08 10.89 -21.94
N SER A 162 -0.41 10.68 -20.72
CA SER A 162 -1.75 10.21 -20.40
C SER A 162 -2.46 11.22 -19.51
N ASP A 163 -3.79 11.20 -19.56
CA ASP A 163 -4.63 11.87 -18.59
C ASP A 163 -4.37 11.33 -17.18
N LYS A 164 -4.65 12.17 -16.19
CA LYS A 164 -4.57 11.86 -14.77
C LYS A 164 -5.93 11.33 -14.29
N TYR A 165 -5.92 10.38 -13.37
CA TYR A 165 -7.10 9.72 -12.82
C TYR A 165 -7.01 9.64 -11.30
N TYR A 166 -8.14 9.77 -10.61
CA TYR A 166 -8.27 9.41 -9.20
C TYR A 166 -8.80 7.99 -9.08
N ILE A 167 -8.14 7.19 -8.25
CA ILE A 167 -8.59 5.83 -7.94
C ILE A 167 -9.74 5.91 -6.94
N GLN A 168 -10.81 5.20 -7.24
CA GLN A 168 -12.00 5.11 -6.39
C GLN A 168 -12.02 3.82 -5.58
N LYS A 169 -11.50 2.72 -6.16
CA LYS A 169 -11.46 1.41 -5.52
C LYS A 169 -10.39 0.53 -6.17
N ILE A 170 -9.67 -0.21 -5.33
CA ILE A 170 -8.83 -1.33 -5.75
C ILE A 170 -9.39 -2.59 -5.08
N LYS A 171 -9.88 -3.54 -5.87
CA LYS A 171 -10.37 -4.83 -5.39
C LYS A 171 -9.38 -5.92 -5.82
N PRO A 172 -8.67 -6.57 -4.88
CA PRO A 172 -7.84 -7.72 -5.23
C PRO A 172 -8.73 -8.89 -5.63
N PHE A 173 -8.26 -9.68 -6.59
CA PHE A 173 -8.79 -11.00 -6.92
C PHE A 173 -7.63 -11.95 -7.21
N PHE A 174 -7.91 -13.25 -7.11
CA PHE A 174 -6.87 -14.27 -7.09
C PHE A 174 -7.12 -15.29 -8.20
N SER A 175 -6.06 -15.63 -8.92
CA SER A 175 -6.08 -16.69 -9.93
C SER A 175 -4.76 -17.44 -9.88
N ARG A 176 -4.83 -18.77 -9.68
CA ARG A 176 -3.67 -19.66 -9.57
C ARG A 176 -2.59 -19.12 -8.61
N GLN A 177 -3.00 -18.75 -7.40
CA GLN A 177 -2.13 -18.20 -6.33
C GLN A 177 -1.41 -16.88 -6.67
N GLN A 178 -1.80 -16.21 -7.75
CA GLN A 178 -1.31 -14.88 -8.10
C GLN A 178 -2.37 -13.82 -7.83
N ILE A 179 -1.90 -12.63 -7.46
CA ILE A 179 -2.73 -11.49 -7.11
C ILE A 179 -2.93 -10.62 -8.35
N PHE A 180 -4.19 -10.29 -8.61
CA PHE A 180 -4.61 -9.34 -9.62
C PHE A 180 -5.52 -8.30 -8.98
N TYR A 181 -5.75 -7.21 -9.69
CA TYR A 181 -6.51 -6.07 -9.19
C TYR A 181 -7.54 -5.62 -10.22
N GLU A 182 -8.78 -5.48 -9.75
CA GLU A 182 -9.83 -4.74 -10.40
C GLU A 182 -9.79 -3.30 -9.86
N VAL A 183 -9.51 -2.35 -10.74
CA VAL A 183 -9.28 -0.95 -10.42
C VAL A 183 -10.41 -0.11 -11.00
N THR A 184 -11.12 0.58 -10.13
CA THR A 184 -12.16 1.55 -10.51
C THR A 184 -11.59 2.95 -10.35
N PHE A 185 -11.63 3.76 -11.42
CA PHE A 185 -11.07 5.11 -11.42
C PHE A 185 -11.92 6.09 -12.23
N THR A 186 -11.69 7.38 -12.01
CA THR A 186 -12.35 8.50 -12.70
C THR A 186 -11.31 9.53 -13.13
N PRO A 187 -11.56 10.34 -14.19
CA PRO A 187 -10.66 11.43 -14.57
C PRO A 187 -10.33 12.37 -13.41
N ALA A 188 -9.11 12.89 -13.31
CA ALA A 188 -8.70 13.78 -12.22
C ALA A 188 -9.08 15.24 -12.49
N ASN A 189 -10.38 15.53 -12.53
CA ASN A 189 -10.93 16.88 -12.68
C ASN A 189 -11.95 17.19 -11.59
N ASP A 190 -12.28 18.47 -11.42
CA ASP A 190 -13.10 18.94 -10.29
C ASP A 190 -14.61 18.66 -10.50
N TYR A 191 -14.99 18.06 -11.64
CA TYR A 191 -16.38 17.84 -12.09
C TYR A 191 -16.75 16.36 -12.31
N THR A 192 -16.01 15.42 -11.72
CA THR A 192 -16.26 13.99 -11.93
C THR A 192 -17.62 13.54 -11.40
N SER A 193 -18.42 12.91 -12.26
CA SER A 193 -19.67 12.22 -11.89
C SER A 193 -19.46 10.71 -11.70
N LYS A 194 -20.36 10.06 -10.95
CA LYS A 194 -20.37 8.59 -10.77
C LYS A 194 -20.48 7.82 -12.10
N PHE A 195 -21.01 8.46 -13.15
CA PHE A 195 -21.13 7.89 -14.50
C PHE A 195 -19.79 7.84 -15.25
N ASN A 196 -18.74 8.52 -14.78
CA ASN A 196 -17.42 8.55 -15.42
C ASN A 196 -16.47 7.45 -14.91
N ARG A 197 -17.00 6.44 -14.22
CA ARG A 197 -16.20 5.35 -13.63
C ARG A 197 -15.77 4.38 -14.71
N VAL A 198 -14.46 4.17 -14.81
CA VAL A 198 -13.85 3.14 -15.65
C VAL A 198 -13.39 2.01 -14.74
N ILE A 199 -13.66 0.78 -15.14
CA ILE A 199 -13.14 -0.44 -14.51
C ILE A 199 -12.07 -1.02 -15.43
N ALA A 200 -10.90 -1.30 -14.87
CA ALA A 200 -9.82 -1.97 -15.58
C ALA A 200 -9.11 -2.99 -14.69
N PHE A 201 -8.40 -3.92 -15.31
CA PHE A 201 -7.77 -5.05 -14.63
C PHE A 201 -6.26 -5.04 -14.81
N THR A 202 -5.52 -5.49 -13.80
CA THR A 202 -4.05 -5.51 -13.86
C THR A 202 -3.45 -6.50 -12.86
N ASN A 203 -2.18 -6.83 -13.07
CA ASN A 203 -1.32 -7.48 -12.08
C ASN A 203 -0.30 -6.50 -11.47
N LEU A 204 -0.34 -5.22 -11.89
CA LEU A 204 0.51 -4.18 -11.33
C LEU A 204 -0.07 -3.75 -9.97
N GLU A 205 0.78 -3.72 -8.96
CA GLU A 205 0.41 -3.16 -7.68
C GLU A 205 0.36 -1.63 -7.79
N ILE A 206 -0.84 -1.07 -7.64
CA ILE A 206 -1.13 0.35 -7.75
C ILE A 206 -1.49 0.90 -6.37
N THR A 207 -1.13 2.15 -6.08
CA THR A 207 -1.52 2.89 -4.87
C THR A 207 -2.62 3.90 -5.17
N ASP A 208 -3.54 4.12 -4.23
CA ASP A 208 -4.69 5.02 -4.34
C ASP A 208 -4.56 6.34 -3.57
N PHE A 209 -3.39 6.63 -3.00
CA PHE A 209 -3.12 7.86 -2.25
C PHE A 209 -3.24 9.13 -3.10
N TYR A 210 -2.86 9.06 -4.37
CA TYR A 210 -2.70 10.21 -5.25
C TYR A 210 -3.37 9.98 -6.61
N ALA A 211 -3.50 11.05 -7.38
CA ALA A 211 -3.79 10.93 -8.80
C ALA A 211 -2.70 10.10 -9.51
N VAL A 212 -3.10 9.30 -10.48
CA VAL A 212 -2.22 8.42 -11.26
C VAL A 212 -2.46 8.61 -12.75
N LYS A 213 -1.51 8.20 -13.58
CA LYS A 213 -1.71 7.99 -15.00
C LYS A 213 -1.69 6.51 -15.31
N PHE A 214 -2.41 6.10 -16.35
CA PHE A 214 -2.46 4.72 -16.80
C PHE A 214 -2.09 4.59 -18.27
N VAL A 215 -1.49 3.46 -18.62
CA VAL A 215 -1.50 2.94 -19.99
C VAL A 215 -2.60 1.90 -20.05
N LEU A 216 -3.64 2.19 -20.84
CA LEU A 216 -4.84 1.36 -20.95
C LEU A 216 -4.84 0.61 -22.28
N THR A 217 -5.21 -0.67 -22.24
CA THR A 217 -5.33 -1.52 -23.42
C THR A 217 -6.68 -2.23 -23.40
N ASN A 218 -7.49 -2.00 -24.43
CA ASN A 218 -8.80 -2.64 -24.57
C ASN A 218 -8.62 -4.02 -25.22
N THR A 219 -9.31 -5.01 -24.68
CA THR A 219 -9.33 -6.38 -25.22
C THR A 219 -10.65 -7.04 -24.87
N ASN A 220 -10.89 -8.25 -25.38
CA ASN A 220 -12.08 -9.01 -25.07
C ASN A 220 -11.74 -10.34 -24.38
N ILE A 221 -12.64 -10.80 -23.51
CA ILE A 221 -12.69 -12.16 -22.95
C ILE A 221 -13.93 -12.88 -23.47
N ARG A 222 -13.89 -14.22 -23.48
CA ARG A 222 -15.04 -15.05 -23.87
C ARG A 222 -15.47 -15.89 -22.67
N ILE A 223 -16.73 -15.74 -22.26
CA ILE A 223 -17.36 -16.42 -21.12
C ILE A 223 -18.76 -16.82 -21.54
N LEU A 224 -19.16 -18.07 -21.29
CA LEU A 224 -20.50 -18.59 -21.61
C LEU A 224 -20.96 -18.18 -23.03
N GLU A 225 -20.06 -18.41 -24.01
CA GLU A 225 -20.21 -18.07 -25.43
C GLU A 225 -20.33 -16.59 -25.79
N LYS A 226 -20.37 -15.68 -24.80
CA LYS A 226 -20.41 -14.24 -25.02
C LYS A 226 -19.01 -13.64 -25.02
N THR A 227 -18.81 -12.65 -25.89
CA THR A 227 -17.58 -11.85 -25.92
C THR A 227 -17.81 -10.57 -25.12
N MET A 228 -17.02 -10.36 -24.08
CA MET A 228 -17.12 -9.20 -23.19
C MET A 228 -15.87 -8.32 -23.33
N PRO A 229 -16.02 -7.01 -23.57
CA PRO A 229 -14.90 -6.09 -23.57
C PRO A 229 -14.40 -5.86 -22.13
N ILE A 230 -13.09 -5.78 -21.98
CA ILE A 230 -12.41 -5.41 -20.74
C ILE A 230 -11.26 -4.44 -21.04
N THR A 231 -10.91 -3.64 -20.04
CA THR A 231 -9.76 -2.75 -20.09
C THR A 231 -8.64 -3.31 -19.22
N ILE A 232 -7.41 -3.31 -19.71
CA ILE A 232 -6.22 -3.76 -18.97
C ILE A 232 -5.30 -2.58 -18.72
N ILE A 233 -4.82 -2.42 -17.49
CA ILE A 233 -3.76 -1.46 -17.16
C ILE A 233 -2.41 -2.15 -17.34
N THR A 234 -1.64 -1.68 -18.33
CA THR A 234 -0.32 -2.23 -18.68
C THR A 234 0.83 -1.35 -18.17
N GLY A 235 0.53 -0.15 -17.69
CA GLY A 235 1.50 0.76 -17.08
C GLY A 235 0.81 1.76 -16.17
N TRP A 236 1.50 2.19 -15.11
CA TRP A 236 0.99 3.23 -14.22
C TRP A 236 2.12 4.06 -13.61
N GLU A 237 1.81 5.31 -13.27
CA GLU A 237 2.67 6.18 -12.46
C GLU A 237 1.82 7.10 -11.59
N VAL A 238 2.32 7.42 -10.39
CA VAL A 238 1.83 8.52 -9.57
C VAL A 238 1.99 9.82 -10.34
N ALA A 239 0.99 10.69 -10.29
CA ALA A 239 0.92 11.91 -11.06
C ALA A 239 0.13 13.01 -10.33
N ILE A 240 0.64 13.44 -9.18
CA ILE A 240 0.12 14.59 -8.42
C ILE A 240 0.01 15.82 -9.34
N ARG A 241 -1.06 16.60 -9.21
CA ARG A 241 -1.35 17.78 -10.05
C ARG A 241 -0.55 18.99 -9.55
N ASP A 242 -0.10 19.82 -10.47
CA ASP A 242 0.66 21.05 -10.19
C ASP A 242 -0.06 21.98 -9.21
N CYS A 243 -1.40 22.04 -9.29
CA CYS A 243 -2.21 22.82 -8.36
C CYS A 243 -2.22 22.24 -6.93
N GLU A 244 -2.09 20.92 -6.75
CA GLU A 244 -2.01 20.27 -5.44
C GLU A 244 -0.69 20.67 -4.76
N PHE A 245 0.42 20.63 -5.48
CA PHE A 245 1.71 21.15 -5.01
C PHE A 245 1.62 22.63 -4.62
N LYS A 246 1.18 23.49 -5.55
CA LYS A 246 1.10 24.94 -5.35
C LYS A 246 0.25 25.33 -4.13
N ASN A 247 -0.92 24.69 -3.98
CA ASN A 247 -1.84 25.01 -2.89
C ASN A 247 -1.35 24.46 -1.55
N PHE A 248 -0.66 23.31 -1.55
CA PHE A 248 -0.02 22.78 -0.35
C PHE A 248 1.13 23.68 0.11
N THR A 249 2.02 24.08 -0.80
CA THR A 249 3.11 25.03 -0.50
C THR A 249 2.58 26.34 0.09
N LYS A 250 1.40 26.81 -0.36
CA LYS A 250 0.76 28.00 0.21
C LYS A 250 0.36 27.82 1.67
N ILE A 251 -0.08 26.64 2.10
CA ILE A 251 -0.33 26.36 3.52
C ILE A 251 1.00 26.41 4.29
N VAL A 252 2.02 25.70 3.78
CA VAL A 252 3.29 25.57 4.52
C VAL A 252 4.07 26.89 4.63
N ARG A 253 4.00 27.76 3.61
CA ARG A 253 4.80 28.99 3.51
C ARG A 253 4.02 30.29 3.60
N GLY A 254 2.68 30.25 3.62
CA GLY A 254 1.83 31.43 3.45
C GLY A 254 1.81 32.03 2.02
N ALA A 255 2.64 31.53 1.10
CA ALA A 255 2.75 32.03 -0.26
C ALA A 255 2.76 30.90 -1.29
N SER A 256 2.12 31.13 -2.44
CA SER A 256 2.15 30.18 -3.56
C SER A 256 3.48 30.24 -4.28
N ILE A 257 4.29 29.19 -4.16
CA ILE A 257 5.51 29.00 -4.94
C ILE A 257 5.32 27.78 -5.84
N THR A 258 5.72 27.88 -7.10
CA THR A 258 5.58 26.79 -8.06
C THR A 258 6.72 25.79 -7.90
N THR A 259 6.38 24.54 -7.61
CA THR A 259 7.32 23.42 -7.66
C THR A 259 7.73 23.12 -9.11
N GLY A 260 9.03 23.01 -9.39
CA GLY A 260 9.51 22.74 -10.75
C GLY A 260 9.13 21.35 -11.25
N TYR A 261 8.89 21.21 -12.56
CA TYR A 261 8.49 19.93 -13.18
C TYR A 261 9.47 18.78 -12.88
N SER A 262 10.78 19.03 -12.91
CA SER A 262 11.80 18.02 -12.60
C SER A 262 11.67 17.47 -11.17
N GLU A 263 11.40 18.33 -10.19
CA GLU A 263 11.21 17.93 -8.80
C GLU A 263 9.91 17.12 -8.64
N GLN A 264 8.81 17.60 -9.21
CA GLN A 264 7.53 16.87 -9.20
C GLN A 264 7.67 15.48 -9.83
N GLN A 265 8.36 15.39 -10.97
CA GLN A 265 8.59 14.13 -11.66
C GLN A 265 9.49 13.19 -10.85
N GLY A 266 10.56 13.70 -10.23
CA GLY A 266 11.44 12.92 -9.37
C GLY A 266 10.70 12.32 -8.18
N LEU A 267 9.88 13.13 -7.50
CA LEU A 267 9.02 12.67 -6.40
C LEU A 267 8.00 11.63 -6.87
N CYS A 268 7.25 11.90 -7.93
CA CYS A 268 6.25 10.97 -8.45
C CYS A 268 6.87 9.63 -8.88
N ARG A 269 8.07 9.64 -9.47
CA ARG A 269 8.82 8.41 -9.78
C ARG A 269 9.20 7.64 -8.53
N PHE A 270 9.69 8.32 -7.50
CA PHE A 270 9.97 7.69 -6.21
C PHE A 270 8.72 7.01 -5.66
N LEU A 271 7.60 7.74 -5.53
CA LEU A 271 6.33 7.22 -5.02
C LEU A 271 5.79 6.05 -5.86
N THR A 272 5.95 6.09 -7.19
CA THR A 272 5.55 4.99 -8.08
C THR A 272 6.40 3.75 -7.86
N SER A 273 7.73 3.92 -7.79
CA SER A 273 8.67 2.80 -7.70
C SER A 273 8.65 2.11 -6.35
N THR A 274 8.42 2.86 -5.28
CA THR A 274 8.37 2.33 -3.92
C THR A 274 6.95 1.98 -3.50
N GLY A 275 5.92 2.61 -4.07
CA GLY A 275 4.52 2.52 -3.64
C GLY A 275 4.29 3.02 -2.21
N LEU A 276 5.17 3.90 -1.73
CA LEU A 276 5.01 4.65 -0.49
C LEU A 276 4.15 5.90 -0.70
N ASN A 277 3.64 6.45 0.39
CA ASN A 277 3.03 7.78 0.43
C ASN A 277 3.96 8.83 1.05
N LEU A 278 3.52 10.09 1.01
CA LEU A 278 4.28 11.22 1.53
C LEU A 278 4.41 11.21 3.06
N ILE A 279 3.45 10.63 3.81
CA ILE A 279 3.61 10.46 5.26
C ILE A 279 4.80 9.53 5.52
N GLU A 280 4.80 8.36 4.88
CA GLU A 280 5.88 7.38 5.04
C GLU A 280 7.24 7.99 4.65
N LEU A 281 7.29 8.85 3.62
CA LEU A 281 8.50 9.59 3.26
C LEU A 281 8.92 10.59 4.35
N VAL A 282 8.01 11.38 4.91
CA VAL A 282 8.36 12.34 5.97
C VAL A 282 8.63 11.68 7.31
N GLU A 283 8.32 10.41 7.50
CA GLU A 283 8.66 9.68 8.73
C GLU A 283 9.97 8.90 8.63
N PHE A 284 10.66 8.93 7.47
CA PHE A 284 11.99 8.35 7.31
C PHE A 284 13.02 8.95 8.28
N ALA A 285 14.03 8.16 8.63
CA ALA A 285 15.24 8.67 9.29
C ALA A 285 15.88 9.78 8.43
N GLU A 286 16.63 10.68 9.06
CA GLU A 286 17.13 11.88 8.39
C GLU A 286 18.01 11.54 7.17
N ASP A 287 18.97 10.62 7.34
CA ASP A 287 19.84 10.19 6.24
C ASP A 287 19.05 9.58 5.07
N ASP A 288 18.00 8.81 5.35
CA ASP A 288 17.12 8.23 4.33
C ASP A 288 16.34 9.29 3.57
N PHE A 289 15.75 10.25 4.29
CA PHE A 289 15.02 11.34 3.68
C PHE A 289 15.94 12.19 2.79
N GLN A 290 17.14 12.54 3.26
CA GLN A 290 18.10 13.33 2.49
C GLN A 290 18.59 12.58 1.24
N ARG A 291 18.79 11.26 1.32
CA ARG A 291 19.08 10.43 0.14
C ARG A 291 17.96 10.48 -0.89
N VAL A 292 16.70 10.37 -0.46
CA VAL A 292 15.55 10.47 -1.36
C VAL A 292 15.46 11.87 -1.98
N LYS A 293 15.62 12.92 -1.17
CA LYS A 293 15.64 14.32 -1.62
C LYS A 293 16.69 14.53 -2.70
N ALA A 294 17.95 14.13 -2.46
CA ALA A 294 19.05 14.27 -3.41
C ALA A 294 18.75 13.55 -4.75
N ASN A 295 18.26 12.31 -4.69
CA ASN A 295 17.93 11.54 -5.88
C ASN A 295 16.74 12.13 -6.66
N ALA A 296 15.67 12.52 -5.99
CA ALA A 296 14.47 13.06 -6.61
C ALA A 296 14.70 14.46 -7.20
N THR A 297 15.62 15.24 -6.63
CA THR A 297 15.89 16.63 -7.03
C THR A 297 17.13 16.81 -7.90
N GLN A 298 17.83 15.72 -8.27
CA GLN A 298 19.09 15.78 -9.04
C GLN A 298 19.02 16.64 -10.32
N ARG A 299 17.84 16.69 -10.98
CA ARG A 299 17.60 17.45 -12.21
C ARG A 299 16.79 18.73 -11.99
N ALA A 300 16.51 19.10 -10.74
CA ALA A 300 15.74 20.27 -10.38
C ALA A 300 16.65 21.50 -10.28
N LYS A 301 16.21 22.61 -10.87
CA LYS A 301 16.93 23.90 -10.78
C LYS A 301 16.77 24.57 -9.42
N ALA A 302 15.64 24.32 -8.77
CA ALA A 302 15.31 24.79 -7.45
C ALA A 302 14.50 23.70 -6.73
N VAL A 303 14.67 23.60 -5.43
CA VAL A 303 13.96 22.64 -4.57
C VAL A 303 12.95 23.38 -3.74
N VAL A 304 11.66 23.16 -4.02
CA VAL A 304 10.56 23.85 -3.34
C VAL A 304 9.84 22.85 -2.46
N PHE A 305 9.25 21.82 -3.05
CA PHE A 305 8.34 20.94 -2.32
C PHE A 305 9.07 20.04 -1.31
N PHE A 306 10.28 19.57 -1.59
CA PHE A 306 11.04 18.83 -0.59
C PHE A 306 11.40 19.68 0.64
N ASN A 307 11.62 20.99 0.47
CA ASN A 307 11.82 21.88 1.62
C ASN A 307 10.49 22.10 2.39
N ASP A 308 9.34 22.04 1.70
CA ASP A 308 8.04 22.01 2.38
C ASP A 308 7.88 20.74 3.21
N LEU A 309 8.28 19.59 2.65
CA LEU A 309 8.29 18.31 3.35
C LEU A 309 9.21 18.35 4.58
N GLU A 310 10.37 18.99 4.52
CA GLU A 310 11.25 19.18 5.71
C GLU A 310 10.57 19.98 6.82
N LYS A 311 9.85 21.06 6.48
CA LYS A 311 9.06 21.80 7.48
C LYS A 311 7.92 20.94 8.04
N CYS A 312 7.28 20.11 7.21
CA CYS A 312 6.29 19.16 7.69
C CYS A 312 6.93 18.12 8.63
N ARG A 313 8.14 17.63 8.32
CA ARG A 313 8.90 16.70 9.17
C ARG A 313 9.13 17.27 10.56
N SER A 314 9.61 18.51 10.68
CA SER A 314 9.86 19.11 11.99
C SER A 314 8.60 19.19 12.86
N ILE A 315 7.44 19.49 12.25
CA ILE A 315 6.15 19.56 12.96
C ILE A 315 5.64 18.16 13.33
N ILE A 316 5.72 17.20 12.40
CA ILE A 316 5.21 15.83 12.55
C ILE A 316 6.03 15.04 13.58
N CYS A 317 7.36 15.13 13.51
CA CYS A 317 8.28 14.43 14.42
C CYS A 317 8.27 15.02 15.83
N ALA A 318 8.05 16.33 15.97
CA ALA A 318 7.90 16.99 17.27
C ALA A 318 6.48 16.90 17.83
N GLU A 319 5.58 16.16 17.16
CA GLU A 319 4.15 16.03 17.50
C GLU A 319 3.45 17.38 17.76
N SER A 320 3.91 18.43 17.08
CA SER A 320 3.45 19.79 17.31
C SER A 320 2.02 20.01 16.81
N PRO A 321 1.33 21.08 17.28
CA PRO A 321 -0.02 21.38 16.83
C PRO A 321 -0.12 21.48 15.30
N GLY A 322 -1.13 20.85 14.70
CA GLY A 322 -1.27 20.74 13.24
C GLY A 322 -0.61 19.51 12.60
N SER A 323 0.12 18.68 13.36
CA SER A 323 0.73 17.44 12.84
C SER A 323 -0.29 16.49 12.19
N ASN A 324 -1.45 16.27 12.81
CA ASN A 324 -2.51 15.42 12.25
C ASN A 324 -3.12 15.98 10.96
N LEU A 325 -3.26 17.32 10.88
CA LEU A 325 -3.72 17.99 9.67
C LEU A 325 -2.72 17.76 8.53
N LEU A 326 -1.42 17.98 8.80
CA LEU A 326 -0.37 17.74 7.81
C LEU A 326 -0.33 16.29 7.34
N ARG A 327 -0.43 15.31 8.26
CA ARG A 327 -0.52 13.88 7.90
C ARG A 327 -1.67 13.64 6.93
N TYR A 328 -2.87 14.12 7.24
CA TYR A 328 -4.04 13.96 6.37
C TYR A 328 -3.85 14.59 4.99
N LEU A 329 -3.33 15.83 4.94
CA LEU A 329 -3.09 16.53 3.67
C LEU A 329 -2.03 15.83 2.82
N LEU A 330 -0.94 15.38 3.43
CA LEU A 330 0.14 14.64 2.74
C LEU A 330 -0.32 13.26 2.24
N LEU A 331 -1.23 12.59 2.96
CA LEU A 331 -1.73 11.27 2.55
C LEU A 331 -2.49 11.31 1.24
N HIS A 332 -3.28 12.36 1.00
CA HIS A 332 -4.22 12.42 -0.12
C HIS A 332 -3.89 13.47 -1.17
N MET A 333 -3.16 14.54 -0.79
CA MET A 333 -2.88 15.70 -1.64
C MET A 333 -4.12 16.24 -2.37
N ASN A 334 -5.31 16.12 -1.77
CA ASN A 334 -6.56 16.48 -2.45
C ASN A 334 -6.69 18.00 -2.55
N ASN A 335 -6.65 18.53 -3.78
CA ASN A 335 -6.69 19.96 -4.04
C ASN A 335 -7.87 20.70 -3.39
N LYS A 336 -9.07 20.11 -3.38
CA LYS A 336 -10.28 20.72 -2.81
C LYS A 336 -10.16 20.83 -1.29
N VAL A 337 -9.69 19.76 -0.65
CA VAL A 337 -9.45 19.73 0.80
C VAL A 337 -8.39 20.76 1.17
N ILE A 338 -7.23 20.77 0.48
CA ILE A 338 -6.12 21.69 0.73
C ILE A 338 -6.59 23.14 0.65
N LYS A 339 -7.32 23.51 -0.41
CA LYS A 339 -7.85 24.88 -0.55
C LYS A 339 -8.74 25.30 0.62
N ASN A 340 -9.58 24.38 1.11
CA ASN A 340 -10.49 24.64 2.22
C ASN A 340 -9.79 24.79 3.58
N GLN A 341 -8.49 24.48 3.67
CA GLN A 341 -7.70 24.73 4.88
C GLN A 341 -7.02 26.10 4.90
N GLN A 342 -7.08 26.88 3.81
CA GLN A 342 -6.35 28.14 3.70
C GLN A 342 -7.04 29.26 4.48
N GLN A 343 -6.25 30.00 5.26
CA GLN A 343 -6.65 31.22 5.97
C GLN A 343 -5.71 32.37 5.55
N SER A 344 -6.11 33.62 5.76
CA SER A 344 -5.28 34.81 5.49
C SER A 344 -4.18 35.04 6.54
N LEU A 345 -4.33 34.50 7.74
CA LEU A 345 -3.40 34.67 8.87
C LEU A 345 -2.82 33.32 9.26
N ALA A 346 -1.57 33.32 9.70
CA ALA A 346 -0.92 32.16 10.29
C ALA A 346 -1.68 31.70 11.53
N ASN A 347 -1.79 30.39 11.72
CA ASN A 347 -2.46 29.82 12.88
C ASN A 347 -1.44 29.25 13.87
N GLU A 348 -1.19 29.98 14.96
CA GLU A 348 -0.27 29.54 16.03
C GLU A 348 -0.73 28.21 16.68
N ASN A 349 -2.04 27.94 16.72
CA ASN A 349 -2.57 26.66 17.19
C ASN A 349 -2.32 25.50 16.20
N LEU A 350 -1.72 25.79 15.03
CA LEU A 350 -1.31 24.82 14.02
C LEU A 350 0.16 25.05 13.61
N SER A 351 1.02 25.47 14.55
CA SER A 351 2.46 25.68 14.28
C SER A 351 2.75 26.74 13.21
N GLY A 352 1.90 27.78 13.13
CA GLY A 352 2.06 28.88 12.17
C GLY A 352 1.82 28.49 10.71
N LEU A 353 1.07 27.40 10.48
CA LEU A 353 0.55 26.98 9.17
C LEU A 353 -0.62 27.86 8.69
#